data_AF-A0A8H7RNJ7-F1
#
_entry.id   AF-A0A8H7RNJ7-F1
#
_cell.length_a   1.000
_cell.length_b   1.000
_cell.length_c   1.000
_cell.angle_alpha   90.00
_cell.angle_beta   90.00
_cell.angle_gamma   90.00
#
_symmetry.space_group_name_H-M   'P 1'
#
loop_
_entity.id
_entity.type
_entity.pdbx_description
1 polymer ?
#
loop_
_entity_poly.entity_id
_entity_poly.type
_entity_poly.pdbx_seq_one_letter_code
_entity_poly.pdbx_strand_id
1 'polypeptide(L)'
;MGFFIRYLRKHYPKTFTTEFDVLDAFIASDYTNQAMAESEFISDIKQIASWSPCPLQKWALNQSQSFACLQKTAIKNHWTSIVFAQTNAEESKAYYLHRAKSAQENANAYLNKENAVTLNIENVPVIDKGKKAAEVSEVEEDEDEDEDKQDIPSDLTIEHHPYRTCQYSITYAGYEESSNNARTDASSKWDINNLCISDLCYSLKQTTARVVENVDPAQISDIRILVLNDIYLFDKDSSFSVSKYFHSHVHNAIKPTLFFGSNTINKGLDCYNWCTQLETCPPVDWLPSLTLCAEFLTSACKSGNVLDVHTAQVLTQILPMLINGPMDDTVEDSYVHHYLSPLLCSVFSSDSRLRLNWANGQLKSETTNSFKPDFTVYNLSGSAKCVILIAEFKHKDQNSYVESDLVKLGKQMKLTLNLLIKDGVKKPKVCGIHCEGEEVYTFIMDMPSPKLYRMCNVSKIKLFKNLDQISLLPSILSHLLYLKTIACETASKIEDAILFKYDNLKRPSPNPPTDWISSSSVTVNRVPKRQKK
;
A
#
# COMPACT_ATOMS: atom_id res chain seq x y z
N MET A 1 -41.59 15.73 -17.04
CA MET A 1 -40.89 16.35 -18.18
C MET A 1 -39.69 17.12 -17.66
N GLY A 2 -38.64 16.39 -17.30
CA GLY A 2 -37.87 16.78 -16.12
C GLY A 2 -36.47 17.26 -16.41
N PHE A 3 -35.53 16.34 -16.31
CA PHE A 3 -34.13 16.67 -16.09
C PHE A 3 -33.29 16.46 -17.35
N PHE A 4 -33.45 15.32 -18.01
CA PHE A 4 -32.69 14.94 -19.20
C PHE A 4 -32.90 15.90 -20.39
N ILE A 5 -34.16 16.18 -20.73
CA ILE A 5 -34.48 17.17 -21.80
C ILE A 5 -34.01 18.59 -21.44
N ARG A 6 -34.05 18.97 -20.14
CA ARG A 6 -33.52 20.27 -19.68
C ARG A 6 -31.99 20.31 -19.74
N TYR A 7 -31.32 19.23 -19.37
CA TYR A 7 -29.87 19.08 -19.44
C TYR A 7 -29.39 19.20 -20.89
N LEU A 8 -30.02 18.45 -21.81
CA LEU A 8 -29.74 18.54 -23.24
C LEU A 8 -29.98 19.96 -23.78
N ARG A 9 -31.09 20.61 -23.44
CA ARG A 9 -31.33 22.01 -23.89
C ARG A 9 -30.32 23.01 -23.32
N LYS A 10 -29.83 22.80 -22.10
CA LYS A 10 -28.90 23.71 -21.41
C LYS A 10 -27.47 23.57 -21.92
N HIS A 11 -27.04 22.35 -22.23
CA HIS A 11 -25.63 22.05 -22.54
C HIS A 11 -25.33 21.91 -24.03
N TYR A 12 -26.34 21.76 -24.89
CA TYR A 12 -26.15 21.38 -26.31
C TYR A 12 -26.24 22.48 -27.40
N PRO A 13 -26.44 23.80 -27.16
CA PRO A 13 -26.42 24.75 -28.27
C PRO A 13 -25.05 24.93 -28.95
N LYS A 14 -23.96 24.27 -28.52
CA LYS A 14 -22.59 24.70 -28.87
C LYS A 14 -21.59 23.65 -29.37
N THR A 15 -21.89 22.35 -29.44
CA THR A 15 -20.91 21.37 -29.93
C THR A 15 -21.53 20.34 -30.89
N PHE A 16 -21.12 20.43 -32.16
CA PHE A 16 -21.36 19.42 -33.19
C PHE A 16 -20.32 18.30 -33.03
N THR A 17 -20.62 17.28 -32.23
CA THR A 17 -19.86 16.03 -32.25
C THR A 17 -20.80 14.86 -32.50
N THR A 18 -20.39 13.97 -33.39
CA THR A 18 -21.16 12.83 -33.95
C THR A 18 -21.23 11.62 -33.03
N GLU A 19 -20.66 11.68 -31.83
CA GLU A 19 -20.64 10.57 -30.89
C GLU A 19 -21.21 11.04 -29.55
N PHE A 20 -22.41 10.54 -29.24
CA PHE A 20 -23.09 10.76 -27.98
C PHE A 20 -23.30 9.39 -27.34
N ASP A 21 -22.62 9.13 -26.22
CA ASP A 21 -22.72 7.87 -25.47
C ASP A 21 -24.02 7.87 -24.64
N VAL A 22 -24.83 6.85 -24.89
CA VAL A 22 -26.10 6.61 -24.21
C VAL A 22 -25.89 6.33 -22.72
N LEU A 23 -24.76 5.72 -22.36
CA LEU A 23 -24.45 5.38 -20.97
C LEU A 23 -24.24 6.63 -20.12
N ASP A 24 -23.51 7.62 -20.63
CA ASP A 24 -23.26 8.88 -19.93
C ASP A 24 -24.56 9.67 -19.69
N ALA A 25 -25.45 9.67 -20.68
CA ALA A 25 -26.78 10.26 -20.59
C ALA A 25 -27.66 9.59 -19.53
N PHE A 26 -27.60 8.25 -19.46
CA PHE A 26 -28.32 7.47 -18.46
C PHE A 26 -27.77 7.74 -17.05
N ILE A 27 -26.44 7.74 -16.88
CA ILE A 27 -25.76 8.04 -15.61
C ILE A 27 -26.14 9.44 -15.10
N ALA A 28 -26.21 10.45 -15.99
CA ALA A 28 -26.52 11.82 -15.62
C ALA A 28 -27.98 12.07 -15.16
N SER A 29 -28.87 11.11 -15.41
CA SER A 29 -30.31 11.28 -15.17
C SER A 29 -30.77 10.87 -13.78
N ASP A 30 -29.84 10.45 -12.90
CA ASP A 30 -30.02 10.24 -11.44
C ASP A 30 -31.30 9.49 -11.07
N TYR A 31 -31.54 8.36 -11.73
CA TYR A 31 -32.73 7.54 -11.49
C TYR A 31 -32.58 6.69 -10.22
N THR A 32 -33.65 6.54 -9.44
CA THR A 32 -33.62 5.75 -8.19
C THR A 32 -34.11 4.31 -8.35
N ASN A 33 -34.68 3.96 -9.51
CA ASN A 33 -35.27 2.65 -9.79
C ASN A 33 -35.02 2.26 -11.25
N GLN A 34 -34.53 1.04 -11.49
CA GLN A 34 -34.15 0.56 -12.83
C GLN A 34 -35.30 0.59 -13.83
N ALA A 35 -36.46 0.05 -13.45
CA ALA A 35 -37.59 -0.09 -14.36
C ALA A 35 -38.17 1.29 -14.71
N MET A 36 -38.16 2.20 -13.74
CA MET A 36 -38.55 3.60 -13.94
C MET A 36 -37.55 4.34 -14.82
N ALA A 37 -36.24 4.15 -14.59
CA ALA A 37 -35.15 4.71 -15.37
C ALA A 37 -35.24 4.31 -16.84
N GLU A 38 -35.40 3.01 -17.11
CA GLU A 38 -35.53 2.47 -18.46
C GLU A 38 -36.79 3.03 -19.14
N SER A 39 -37.92 3.07 -18.44
CA SER A 39 -39.18 3.59 -18.98
C SER A 39 -39.11 5.10 -19.29
N GLU A 40 -38.56 5.91 -18.39
CA GLU A 40 -38.42 7.36 -18.59
C GLU A 40 -37.41 7.68 -19.69
N PHE A 41 -36.27 6.98 -19.72
CA PHE A 41 -35.27 7.17 -20.76
C PHE A 41 -35.80 6.81 -22.16
N ILE A 42 -36.54 5.70 -22.28
CA ILE A 42 -37.22 5.33 -23.53
C ILE A 42 -38.27 6.37 -23.92
N SER A 43 -39.03 6.89 -22.95
CA SER A 43 -40.01 7.96 -23.19
C SER A 43 -39.34 9.22 -23.71
N ASP A 44 -38.21 9.62 -23.12
CA ASP A 44 -37.46 10.80 -23.53
C ASP A 44 -36.84 10.63 -24.93
N ILE A 45 -36.28 9.45 -25.27
CA ILE A 45 -35.79 9.16 -26.63
C ILE A 45 -36.93 9.25 -27.65
N LYS A 46 -38.10 8.65 -27.36
CA LYS A 46 -39.27 8.73 -28.25
C LYS A 46 -39.73 10.16 -28.47
N GLN A 47 -39.67 10.97 -27.42
CA GLN A 47 -40.02 12.38 -27.49
C GLN A 47 -39.00 13.19 -28.32
N ILE A 48 -37.69 12.93 -28.18
CA ILE A 48 -36.65 13.59 -28.98
C ILE A 48 -36.77 13.18 -30.46
N ALA A 49 -37.13 11.92 -30.74
CA ALA A 49 -37.35 11.44 -32.10
C ALA A 49 -38.51 12.17 -32.82
N SER A 50 -39.47 12.72 -32.06
CA SER A 50 -40.59 13.50 -32.60
C SER A 50 -40.30 15.00 -32.76
N TRP A 51 -39.08 15.46 -32.47
CA TRP A 51 -38.70 16.86 -32.67
C TRP A 51 -38.55 17.20 -34.15
N SER A 52 -38.53 18.49 -34.47
CA SER A 52 -38.18 18.95 -35.82
C SER A 52 -36.77 18.48 -36.21
N PRO A 53 -36.47 18.35 -37.53
CA PRO A 53 -35.20 17.83 -38.02
C PRO A 53 -33.98 18.51 -37.38
N CYS A 54 -33.25 17.75 -36.57
CA CYS A 54 -32.01 18.19 -35.92
C CYS A 54 -31.10 16.99 -35.63
N PRO A 55 -29.79 17.20 -35.36
CA PRO A 55 -28.86 16.12 -35.06
C PRO A 55 -29.33 15.22 -33.90
N LEU A 56 -29.97 15.81 -32.88
CA LEU A 56 -30.48 15.08 -31.72
C LEU A 56 -31.66 14.16 -32.08
N GLN A 57 -32.54 14.62 -32.97
CA GLN A 57 -33.65 13.81 -33.49
C GLN A 57 -33.12 12.63 -34.32
N LYS A 58 -32.11 12.85 -35.19
CA LYS A 58 -31.48 11.79 -35.97
C LYS A 58 -30.78 10.75 -35.08
N TRP A 59 -30.09 11.20 -34.04
CA TRP A 59 -29.52 10.31 -33.02
C TRP A 59 -30.62 9.50 -32.32
N ALA A 60 -31.69 10.14 -31.86
CA ALA A 60 -32.78 9.46 -31.15
C ALA A 60 -33.50 8.43 -32.04
N LEU A 61 -33.66 8.72 -33.34
CA LEU A 61 -34.19 7.76 -34.32
C LEU A 61 -33.27 6.54 -34.47
N ASN A 62 -31.96 6.75 -34.58
CA ASN A 62 -30.98 5.66 -34.66
C ASN A 62 -30.95 4.81 -33.37
N GLN A 63 -31.05 5.44 -32.20
CA GLN A 63 -31.12 4.73 -30.92
C GLN A 63 -32.44 3.97 -30.78
N SER A 64 -33.58 4.54 -31.19
CA SER A 64 -34.88 3.86 -31.11
C SER A 64 -34.93 2.55 -31.90
N GLN A 65 -34.11 2.41 -32.95
CA GLN A 65 -33.99 1.21 -33.76
C GLN A 65 -32.98 0.18 -33.19
N SER A 66 -31.99 0.63 -32.41
CA SER A 66 -30.86 -0.19 -31.93
C SER A 66 -30.88 -0.51 -30.42
N PHE A 67 -31.76 0.15 -29.64
CA PHE A 67 -31.86 0.02 -28.18
C PHE A 67 -32.12 -1.41 -27.71
N ALA A 68 -32.70 -2.25 -28.56
CA ALA A 68 -33.20 -3.57 -28.19
C ALA A 68 -32.11 -4.59 -27.79
N CYS A 69 -30.84 -4.40 -28.15
CA CYS A 69 -29.82 -5.45 -27.96
C CYS A 69 -28.51 -5.01 -27.26
N LEU A 70 -27.87 -3.92 -27.70
CA LEU A 70 -26.50 -3.59 -27.25
C LEU A 70 -26.45 -2.72 -25.98
N GLN A 71 -27.38 -1.79 -25.79
CA GLN A 71 -27.34 -0.83 -24.67
C GLN A 71 -28.03 -1.33 -23.40
N LYS A 72 -28.97 -2.29 -23.53
CA LYS A 72 -29.63 -2.91 -22.38
C LYS A 72 -28.64 -3.65 -21.47
N THR A 73 -27.61 -4.27 -22.04
CA THR A 73 -26.55 -4.96 -21.29
C THR A 73 -25.65 -3.98 -20.53
N ALA A 74 -25.24 -2.88 -21.17
CA ALA A 74 -24.41 -1.86 -20.52
C ALA A 74 -25.14 -1.17 -19.34
N ILE A 75 -26.41 -0.81 -19.54
CA ILE A 75 -27.27 -0.23 -18.49
C ILE A 75 -27.48 -1.24 -17.35
N LYS A 76 -27.77 -2.51 -17.68
CA LYS A 76 -27.92 -3.58 -16.68
C LYS A 76 -26.64 -3.79 -15.86
N ASN A 77 -25.47 -3.78 -16.50
CA ASN A 77 -24.19 -3.93 -15.82
C ASN A 77 -23.91 -2.75 -14.89
N HIS A 78 -24.16 -1.51 -15.34
CA HIS A 78 -24.03 -0.33 -14.50
C HIS A 78 -24.97 -0.39 -13.29
N TRP A 79 -26.22 -0.79 -13.49
CA TRP A 79 -27.20 -0.90 -12.39
C TRP A 79 -26.87 -2.02 -11.41
N THR A 80 -26.36 -3.15 -11.90
CA THR A 80 -25.83 -4.22 -11.05
C THR A 80 -24.69 -3.71 -10.17
N SER A 81 -23.82 -2.84 -10.70
CA SER A 81 -22.74 -2.22 -9.91
C SER A 81 -23.25 -1.28 -8.82
N ILE A 82 -24.33 -0.53 -9.07
CA ILE A 82 -24.96 0.37 -8.09
C ILE A 82 -25.66 -0.43 -6.99
N VAL A 83 -26.42 -1.47 -7.35
CA VAL A 83 -27.07 -2.37 -6.37
C VAL A 83 -26.00 -3.05 -5.51
N PHE A 84 -24.92 -3.55 -6.12
CA PHE A 84 -23.80 -4.13 -5.38
C PHE A 84 -23.16 -3.12 -4.41
N ALA A 85 -22.97 -1.86 -4.84
CA ALA A 85 -22.45 -0.80 -3.97
C ALA A 85 -23.41 -0.46 -2.81
N GLN A 86 -24.73 -0.44 -3.05
CA GLN A 86 -25.74 -0.22 -2.03
C GLN A 86 -25.81 -1.36 -1.02
N THR A 87 -25.83 -2.62 -1.48
CA THR A 87 -25.78 -3.80 -0.60
C THR A 87 -24.52 -3.79 0.26
N ASN A 88 -23.36 -3.51 -0.33
CA ASN A 88 -22.11 -3.37 0.44
C ASN A 88 -22.17 -2.24 1.47
N ALA A 89 -22.85 -1.13 1.17
CA ALA A 89 -23.02 -0.02 2.11
C ALA A 89 -23.96 -0.39 3.27
N GLU A 90 -25.05 -1.12 3.00
CA GLU A 90 -25.97 -1.62 4.03
C GLU A 90 -25.33 -2.69 4.91
N GLU A 91 -24.59 -3.64 4.33
CA GLU A 91 -23.81 -4.64 5.05
C GLU A 91 -22.72 -3.98 5.92
N SER A 92 -22.03 -2.98 5.37
CA SER A 92 -21.07 -2.18 6.14
C SER A 92 -21.75 -1.47 7.30
N LYS A 93 -22.92 -0.84 7.08
CA LYS A 93 -23.71 -0.19 8.13
C LYS A 93 -24.14 -1.19 9.22
N ALA A 94 -24.60 -2.38 8.84
CA ALA A 94 -24.97 -3.44 9.78
C ALA A 94 -23.76 -3.92 10.60
N TYR A 95 -22.60 -4.09 9.95
CA TYR A 95 -21.34 -4.43 10.60
C TYR A 95 -20.91 -3.36 11.63
N TYR A 96 -20.95 -2.07 11.26
CA TYR A 96 -20.62 -0.98 12.17
C TYR A 96 -21.61 -0.88 13.35
N LEU A 97 -22.91 -1.11 13.10
CA LEU A 97 -23.92 -1.12 14.16
C LEU A 97 -23.70 -2.28 15.14
N HIS A 98 -23.37 -3.47 14.64
CA HIS A 98 -23.02 -4.63 15.46
C HIS A 98 -21.79 -4.33 16.32
N ARG A 99 -20.73 -3.77 15.74
CA ARG A 99 -19.50 -3.42 16.47
C ARG A 99 -19.74 -2.35 17.54
N ALA A 100 -20.53 -1.33 17.23
CA ALA A 100 -20.93 -0.31 18.21
C ALA A 100 -21.67 -0.93 19.41
N LYS A 101 -22.58 -1.88 19.14
CA LYS A 101 -23.29 -2.62 20.19
C LYS A 101 -22.34 -3.47 21.06
N SER A 102 -21.43 -4.22 20.45
CA SER A 102 -20.43 -5.00 21.20
C SER A 102 -19.49 -4.12 22.03
N ALA A 103 -19.09 -2.95 21.51
CA ALA A 103 -18.28 -2.00 22.26
C ALA A 103 -19.03 -1.44 23.48
N GLN A 104 -20.31 -1.13 23.33
CA GLN A 104 -21.18 -0.69 24.43
C GLN A 104 -21.36 -1.78 25.49
N GLU A 105 -21.55 -3.03 25.08
CA GLU A 105 -21.65 -4.19 25.99
C GLU A 105 -20.36 -4.37 26.81
N ASN A 106 -19.19 -4.25 26.16
CA ASN A 106 -17.89 -4.31 26.83
C ASN A 106 -17.68 -3.14 27.81
N ALA A 107 -18.05 -1.92 27.42
CA ALA A 107 -17.97 -0.75 28.29
C ALA A 107 -18.82 -0.91 29.56
N ASN A 108 -20.06 -1.41 29.39
CA ASN A 108 -20.94 -1.72 30.51
C ASN A 108 -20.35 -2.81 31.43
N ALA A 109 -19.71 -3.84 30.86
CA ALA A 109 -19.04 -4.88 31.65
C ALA A 109 -17.86 -4.33 32.47
N TYR A 110 -17.11 -3.35 31.94
CA TYR A 110 -16.03 -2.68 32.67
C TYR A 110 -16.56 -1.80 33.81
N LEU A 111 -17.59 -0.98 33.56
CA LEU A 111 -18.24 -0.18 34.61
C LEU A 111 -18.78 -1.05 35.76
N ASN A 112 -19.37 -2.20 35.43
CA ASN A 112 -19.84 -3.15 36.44
C ASN A 112 -18.69 -3.78 37.25
N LYS A 113 -17.52 -3.99 36.64
CA LYS A 113 -16.32 -4.47 37.35
C LYS A 113 -15.71 -3.39 38.25
N GLU A 114 -15.61 -2.14 37.80
CA GLU A 114 -15.12 -1.05 38.65
C GLU A 114 -16.02 -0.83 39.86
N ASN A 115 -17.34 -0.79 39.67
CA ASN A 115 -18.29 -0.67 40.79
C ASN A 115 -18.20 -1.83 41.79
N ALA A 116 -17.80 -3.03 41.34
CA ALA A 116 -17.56 -4.17 42.24
C ALA A 116 -16.22 -4.06 43.00
N VAL A 117 -15.22 -3.35 42.46
CA VAL A 117 -13.91 -3.15 43.09
C VAL A 117 -13.96 -2.00 44.11
N THR A 118 -14.74 -0.94 43.86
CA THR A 118 -14.86 0.21 44.78
C THR A 118 -15.52 -0.15 46.11
N LEU A 119 -16.26 -1.27 46.19
CA LEU A 119 -16.86 -1.77 47.43
C LEU A 119 -15.88 -2.52 48.35
N ASN A 120 -14.62 -2.73 47.95
CA ASN A 120 -13.64 -3.52 48.71
C ASN A 120 -12.37 -2.75 49.13
N ILE A 121 -12.34 -1.42 49.01
CA ILE A 121 -11.19 -0.60 49.39
C ILE A 121 -11.54 0.28 50.61
N GLU A 122 -11.86 -0.37 51.73
CA GLU A 122 -11.63 0.17 53.06
C GLU A 122 -10.56 -0.74 53.71
N ASN A 123 -9.44 -0.14 54.14
CA ASN A 123 -8.25 -0.77 54.75
C ASN A 123 -7.04 -0.98 53.82
N VAL A 124 -6.31 0.11 53.52
CA VAL A 124 -4.87 0.02 53.24
C VAL A 124 -4.13 1.08 54.07
N PRO A 125 -3.09 0.71 54.84
CA PRO A 125 -2.34 1.64 55.67
C PRO A 125 -1.34 2.48 54.86
N VAL A 126 -1.23 3.74 55.26
CA VAL A 126 -0.32 4.76 54.74
C VAL A 126 1.14 4.35 55.04
N ILE A 127 1.95 4.22 53.99
CA ILE A 127 3.41 4.04 54.13
C ILE A 127 4.10 5.35 53.73
N ASP A 128 4.77 5.92 54.72
CA ASP A 128 5.67 7.07 54.67
C ASP A 128 6.96 6.70 53.92
N LYS A 129 7.41 7.55 52.98
CA LYS A 129 8.71 7.40 52.30
C LYS A 129 9.49 8.70 52.36
N GLY A 130 10.56 8.62 53.14
CA GLY A 130 11.52 9.68 53.38
C GLY A 130 12.43 10.02 52.20
N LYS A 131 12.98 11.23 52.35
CA LYS A 131 13.96 11.95 51.54
C LYS A 131 15.31 11.21 51.42
N LYS A 132 16.01 11.42 50.29
CA LYS A 132 17.47 11.60 50.27
C LYS A 132 17.91 12.45 49.08
N ALA A 133 18.97 13.22 49.30
CA ALA A 133 19.51 14.29 48.48
C ALA A 133 20.99 14.05 48.12
N ALA A 134 21.54 14.97 47.31
CA ALA A 134 22.97 15.22 46.94
C ALA A 134 23.55 14.28 45.85
N GLU A 135 24.45 14.68 44.93
CA GLU A 135 25.49 15.74 44.83
C GLU A 135 26.00 15.74 43.35
N VAL A 136 26.06 16.83 42.57
CA VAL A 136 27.14 17.83 42.29
C VAL A 136 28.54 17.30 41.87
N SER A 137 28.97 17.65 40.64
CA SER A 137 30.35 18.01 40.19
C SER A 137 30.29 18.49 38.72
N GLU A 138 30.42 19.78 38.37
CA GLU A 138 31.64 20.58 38.04
C GLU A 138 32.59 19.92 37.00
N VAL A 139 32.60 20.38 35.74
CA VAL A 139 33.38 21.46 35.05
C VAL A 139 34.77 20.99 34.59
N GLU A 140 35.03 21.08 33.28
CA GLU A 140 36.32 21.34 32.58
C GLU A 140 35.93 21.53 31.09
N GLU A 141 35.89 22.75 30.55
CA GLU A 141 36.94 23.63 30.00
C GLU A 141 37.51 23.20 28.64
N ASP A 142 37.53 24.20 27.76
CA ASP A 142 37.65 24.17 26.31
C ASP A 142 39.07 23.85 25.82
N GLU A 143 39.18 23.01 24.79
CA GLU A 143 40.37 22.97 23.92
C GLU A 143 39.93 23.23 22.48
N ASP A 144 40.56 24.25 21.89
CA ASP A 144 40.42 24.67 20.49
C ASP A 144 40.94 23.54 19.57
N GLU A 145 40.03 22.84 18.90
CA GLU A 145 40.36 21.86 17.86
C GLU A 145 40.45 22.56 16.50
N ASP A 146 41.67 22.56 15.96
CA ASP A 146 42.00 22.86 14.57
C ASP A 146 41.05 22.12 13.61
N GLU A 147 40.57 22.82 12.57
CA GLU A 147 39.73 22.26 11.50
C GLU A 147 40.49 21.20 10.69
N ASP A 148 40.56 19.99 11.25
CA ASP A 148 40.95 18.79 10.56
C ASP A 148 39.99 18.57 9.40
N LYS A 149 40.50 18.79 8.18
CA LYS A 149 39.89 18.29 6.95
C LYS A 149 39.78 16.78 7.09
N GLN A 150 38.64 16.31 7.60
CA GLN A 150 38.30 14.90 7.70
C GLN A 150 38.48 14.26 6.32
N ASP A 151 39.61 13.58 6.14
CA ASP A 151 39.88 12.79 4.95
C ASP A 151 38.70 11.83 4.78
N ILE A 152 38.00 11.98 3.67
CA ILE A 152 36.83 11.17 3.32
C ILE A 152 37.30 9.71 3.35
N PRO A 153 36.69 8.82 4.17
CA PRO A 153 37.14 7.44 4.30
C PRO A 153 37.27 6.77 2.94
N SER A 154 38.44 6.20 2.64
CA SER A 154 38.73 5.57 1.34
C SER A 154 37.87 4.33 1.04
N ASP A 155 37.14 3.83 2.05
CA ASP A 155 36.20 2.69 1.95
C ASP A 155 34.79 3.10 1.48
N LEU A 156 34.60 4.34 1.00
CA LEU A 156 33.40 4.72 0.27
C LEU A 156 33.47 4.19 -1.17
N THR A 157 33.73 2.88 -1.33
CA THR A 157 33.70 2.21 -2.63
C THR A 157 32.41 2.59 -3.33
N ILE A 158 32.56 3.21 -4.48
CA ILE A 158 31.46 3.72 -5.28
C ILE A 158 30.56 2.55 -5.67
N GLU A 159 29.39 2.44 -5.02
CA GLU A 159 28.37 1.45 -5.37
C GLU A 159 27.58 1.95 -6.58
N HIS A 160 28.21 1.83 -7.75
CA HIS A 160 27.61 2.23 -9.01
C HIS A 160 26.30 1.50 -9.26
N HIS A 161 25.24 2.25 -9.57
CA HIS A 161 24.00 1.64 -10.03
C HIS A 161 24.17 1.24 -11.51
N PRO A 162 24.10 -0.07 -11.86
CA PRO A 162 24.55 -0.57 -13.16
C PRO A 162 23.77 0.02 -14.35
N TYR A 163 22.54 0.49 -14.12
CA TYR A 163 21.69 1.05 -15.17
C TYR A 163 21.76 2.58 -15.30
N ARG A 164 22.48 3.30 -14.42
CA ARG A 164 22.61 4.76 -14.47
C ARG A 164 23.76 5.17 -15.37
N THR A 165 23.52 5.22 -16.68
CA THR A 165 24.53 5.50 -17.71
C THR A 165 24.55 6.95 -18.21
N CYS A 166 23.69 7.82 -17.67
CA CYS A 166 23.61 9.23 -18.05
C CYS A 166 24.23 10.16 -17.01
N GLN A 167 24.25 11.46 -17.31
CA GLN A 167 24.54 12.47 -16.30
C GLN A 167 23.25 12.76 -15.51
N TYR A 168 23.38 12.84 -14.18
CA TYR A 168 22.27 13.10 -13.29
C TYR A 168 22.56 14.30 -12.39
N SER A 169 21.51 14.91 -11.86
CA SER A 169 21.57 15.92 -10.81
C SER A 169 20.65 15.52 -9.67
N ILE A 170 21.00 15.93 -8.45
CA ILE A 170 20.14 15.76 -7.28
C ILE A 170 19.46 17.09 -6.98
N THR A 171 18.16 17.05 -6.73
CA THR A 171 17.37 18.22 -6.34
C THR A 171 16.76 17.97 -4.97
N TYR A 172 17.02 18.89 -4.06
CA TYR A 172 16.45 18.91 -2.72
C TYR A 172 15.19 19.76 -2.72
N ALA A 173 14.06 19.16 -2.33
CA ALA A 173 12.79 19.85 -2.14
C ALA A 173 12.47 19.92 -0.65
N GLY A 174 12.06 21.11 -0.18
CA GLY A 174 11.63 21.31 1.21
C GLY A 174 12.77 21.29 2.23
N TYR A 175 14.01 21.55 1.80
CA TYR A 175 15.14 21.75 2.72
C TYR A 175 15.05 23.15 3.32
N GLU A 176 14.20 23.31 4.33
CA GLU A 176 14.34 24.44 5.23
C GLU A 176 15.43 24.07 6.23
N GLU A 177 16.57 24.77 6.18
CA GLU A 177 17.59 24.80 7.23
C GLU A 177 16.99 25.41 8.50
N SER A 178 16.02 24.72 9.07
CA SER A 178 15.60 24.98 10.43
C SER A 178 16.70 24.41 11.32
N SER A 179 17.70 25.26 11.59
CA SER A 179 18.74 25.13 12.62
C SER A 179 18.19 24.97 14.05
N ASN A 180 16.90 24.64 14.17
CA ASN A 180 16.29 24.23 15.40
C ASN A 180 16.82 22.85 15.75
N ASN A 181 17.92 22.86 16.51
CA ASN A 181 18.28 21.85 17.50
C ASN A 181 17.14 21.71 18.52
N ALA A 182 15.93 21.38 18.05
CA ALA A 182 14.84 20.95 18.91
C ALA A 182 15.42 19.77 19.69
N ARG A 183 15.63 19.99 21.00
CA ARG A 183 16.15 18.99 21.92
C ARG A 183 15.32 17.73 21.71
N THR A 184 15.92 16.76 21.04
CA THR A 184 15.30 15.46 20.86
C THR A 184 15.33 14.82 22.23
N ASP A 185 14.16 14.63 22.82
CA ASP A 185 14.04 13.92 24.09
C ASP A 185 14.77 12.58 23.96
N ALA A 186 15.63 12.24 24.91
CA ALA A 186 16.42 11.01 24.88
C ALA A 186 15.54 9.75 24.74
N SER A 187 14.28 9.82 25.18
CA SER A 187 13.27 8.76 25.05
C SER A 187 12.79 8.49 23.62
N SER A 188 13.15 9.34 22.65
CA SER A 188 12.73 9.23 21.25
C SER A 188 13.73 8.51 20.34
N LYS A 189 14.89 8.11 20.88
CA LYS A 189 15.94 7.41 20.13
C LYS A 189 15.66 5.91 20.00
N TRP A 190 16.09 5.33 18.89
CA TRP A 190 16.03 3.89 18.67
C TRP A 190 17.34 3.25 19.13
N ASP A 191 17.33 2.75 20.37
CA ASP A 191 18.48 2.10 20.99
C ASP A 191 18.34 0.56 20.99
N ILE A 192 19.42 -0.15 20.67
CA ILE A 192 19.51 -1.61 20.76
C ILE A 192 20.84 -1.98 21.44
N ASN A 193 20.80 -2.65 22.59
CA ASN A 193 22.00 -3.11 23.31
C ASN A 193 23.02 -1.98 23.55
N ASN A 194 22.57 -0.80 23.99
CA ASN A 194 23.37 0.42 24.17
C ASN A 194 23.96 1.01 22.88
N LEU A 195 23.51 0.56 21.70
CA LEU A 195 23.83 1.16 20.42
C LEU A 195 22.67 2.07 20.01
N CYS A 196 22.94 3.37 19.88
CA CYS A 196 21.97 4.31 19.33
C CYS A 196 21.93 4.19 17.80
N ILE A 197 20.98 3.39 17.30
CA ILE A 197 20.82 3.16 15.87
C ILE A 197 20.38 4.43 15.15
N SER A 198 19.61 5.29 15.83
CA SER A 198 19.22 6.60 15.31
C SER A 198 20.43 7.46 14.96
N ASP A 199 21.41 7.57 15.87
CA ASP A 199 22.59 8.41 15.66
C ASP A 199 23.46 7.87 14.51
N LEU A 200 23.59 6.54 14.38
CA LEU A 200 24.28 5.91 13.23
C LEU A 200 23.59 6.22 11.90
N CYS A 201 22.26 6.15 11.85
CA CYS A 201 21.47 6.50 10.68
C CYS A 201 21.63 7.99 10.30
N TYR A 202 21.53 8.90 11.28
CA TYR A 202 21.71 10.33 11.03
C TYR A 202 23.13 10.67 10.55
N SER A 203 24.15 10.06 11.16
CA SER A 203 25.54 10.20 10.74
C SER A 203 25.76 9.72 9.30
N LEU A 204 25.14 8.58 8.94
CA LEU A 204 25.19 8.09 7.56
C LEU A 204 24.51 9.04 6.57
N LYS A 205 23.38 9.65 6.94
CA LYS A 205 22.71 10.66 6.10
C LYS A 205 23.61 11.88 5.86
N GLN A 206 24.23 12.41 6.92
CA GLN A 206 25.17 13.53 6.79
C GLN A 206 26.37 13.18 5.91
N THR A 207 26.97 12.01 6.12
CA THR A 207 28.07 11.51 5.29
C THR A 207 27.65 11.36 3.83
N THR A 208 26.47 10.79 3.59
CA THR A 208 25.92 10.60 2.24
C THR A 208 25.69 11.94 1.54
N ALA A 209 25.19 12.96 2.25
CA ALA A 209 25.00 14.29 1.70
C ALA A 209 26.33 14.91 1.22
N ARG A 210 27.40 14.84 2.04
CA ARG A 210 28.75 15.30 1.66
C ARG A 210 29.32 14.54 0.47
N VAL A 211 29.07 13.23 0.38
CA VAL A 211 29.54 12.43 -0.77
C VAL A 211 28.87 12.86 -2.06
N VAL A 212 27.55 13.10 -2.02
CA VAL A 212 26.75 13.52 -3.18
C VAL A 212 27.21 14.87 -3.76
N GLU A 213 27.75 15.75 -2.94
CA GLU A 213 28.31 17.04 -3.40
C GLU A 213 29.55 16.86 -4.27
N ASN A 214 30.29 15.77 -4.08
CA ASN A 214 31.60 15.54 -4.70
C ASN A 214 31.58 14.41 -5.74
N VAL A 215 30.47 13.69 -5.89
CA VAL A 215 30.36 12.49 -6.72
C VAL A 215 29.19 12.61 -7.69
N ASP A 216 29.35 12.13 -8.93
CA ASP A 216 28.26 12.05 -9.91
C ASP A 216 27.08 11.25 -9.33
N PRO A 217 25.84 11.78 -9.30
CA PRO A 217 24.68 11.06 -8.78
C PRO A 217 24.41 9.71 -9.46
N ALA A 218 24.94 9.47 -10.67
CA ALA A 218 24.94 8.14 -11.31
C ALA A 218 25.58 7.05 -10.44
N GLN A 219 26.54 7.44 -9.61
CA GLN A 219 27.40 6.57 -8.80
C GLN A 219 26.85 6.32 -7.38
N ILE A 220 25.73 6.95 -7.02
CA ILE A 220 25.14 6.81 -5.69
C ILE A 220 24.19 5.62 -5.69
N SER A 221 24.35 4.67 -4.76
CA SER A 221 23.44 3.53 -4.68
C SER A 221 22.04 3.90 -4.21
N ASP A 222 21.07 3.05 -4.51
CA ASP A 222 19.68 3.27 -4.11
C ASP A 222 19.49 3.36 -2.60
N ILE A 223 20.26 2.59 -1.82
CA ILE A 223 20.25 2.67 -0.36
C ILE A 223 20.63 4.08 0.09
N ARG A 224 21.64 4.70 -0.54
CA ARG A 224 22.06 6.07 -0.23
C ARG A 224 21.00 7.10 -0.66
N ILE A 225 20.35 6.91 -1.80
CA ILE A 225 19.24 7.79 -2.23
C ILE A 225 18.05 7.70 -1.26
N LEU A 226 17.73 6.49 -0.77
CA LEU A 226 16.73 6.29 0.29
C LEU A 226 17.15 7.02 1.58
N VAL A 227 18.42 6.89 1.99
CA VAL A 227 18.96 7.56 3.20
C VAL A 227 18.83 9.08 3.10
N LEU A 228 19.12 9.69 1.94
CA LEU A 228 18.90 11.13 1.73
C LEU A 228 17.44 11.55 1.92
N ASN A 229 16.51 10.61 1.70
CA ASN A 229 15.07 10.76 1.93
C ASN A 229 14.63 10.33 3.35
N ASP A 230 15.55 10.15 4.30
CA ASP A 230 15.29 9.64 5.65
C ASP A 230 14.76 8.19 5.70
N ILE A 231 14.90 7.44 4.61
CA ILE A 231 14.45 6.05 4.50
C ILE A 231 15.67 5.13 4.64
N TYR A 232 15.65 4.29 5.65
CA TYR A 232 16.75 3.40 5.99
C TYR A 232 16.33 1.96 5.70
N LEU A 233 16.88 1.38 4.61
CA LEU A 233 16.56 0.03 4.16
C LEU A 233 17.33 -1.01 4.98
N PHE A 234 16.62 -1.83 5.76
CA PHE A 234 17.19 -2.94 6.50
C PHE A 234 16.87 -4.28 5.84
N ASP A 235 17.86 -5.17 5.79
CA ASP A 235 17.74 -6.50 5.22
C ASP A 235 18.40 -7.52 6.17
N LYS A 236 18.08 -8.81 6.02
CA LYS A 236 18.76 -9.88 6.78
C LYS A 236 20.19 -10.08 6.29
N ASP A 237 20.43 -9.85 5.01
CA ASP A 237 21.74 -9.82 4.38
C ASP A 237 22.31 -8.40 4.50
N SER A 238 23.49 -8.27 5.11
CA SER A 238 24.12 -6.96 5.28
C SER A 238 24.39 -6.28 3.96
N SER A 239 24.70 -7.01 2.88
CA SER A 239 25.06 -6.42 1.57
C SER A 239 23.93 -5.60 0.94
N PHE A 240 22.68 -5.96 1.23
CA PHE A 240 21.46 -5.26 0.80
C PHE A 240 20.87 -4.33 1.88
N SER A 241 21.51 -4.27 3.05
CA SER A 241 21.07 -3.44 4.17
C SER A 241 21.91 -2.16 4.29
N VAL A 242 21.29 -1.10 4.79
CA VAL A 242 21.97 0.12 5.22
C VAL A 242 23.04 -0.14 6.30
N SER A 243 22.92 -1.25 7.04
CA SER A 243 23.89 -1.63 8.06
C SER A 243 25.27 -2.03 7.54
N LYS A 244 25.44 -2.25 6.23
CA LYS A 244 26.78 -2.43 5.64
C LYS A 244 27.69 -1.21 5.81
N TYR A 245 27.10 -0.04 6.03
CA TYR A 245 27.83 1.20 6.33
C TYR A 245 28.12 1.36 7.84
N PHE A 246 27.69 0.38 8.66
CA PHE A 246 27.98 0.33 10.08
C PHE A 246 28.96 -0.81 10.37
N HIS A 247 29.45 -0.88 11.60
CA HIS A 247 30.21 -2.03 12.06
C HIS A 247 29.35 -3.30 12.04
N SER A 248 29.95 -4.45 11.69
CA SER A 248 29.24 -5.74 11.55
C SER A 248 28.47 -6.19 12.81
N HIS A 249 28.97 -5.85 14.01
CA HIS A 249 28.27 -6.15 15.27
C HIS A 249 26.94 -5.39 15.40
N VAL A 250 26.82 -4.20 14.81
CA VAL A 250 25.57 -3.42 14.77
C VAL A 250 24.53 -4.16 13.94
N HIS A 251 24.91 -4.70 12.78
CA HIS A 251 23.99 -5.50 11.96
C HIS A 251 23.44 -6.71 12.72
N ASN A 252 24.33 -7.43 13.41
CA ASN A 252 23.94 -8.59 14.22
C ASN A 252 23.00 -8.21 15.37
N ALA A 253 23.17 -7.03 15.97
CA ALA A 253 22.27 -6.51 16.99
C ALA A 253 20.90 -6.11 16.43
N ILE A 254 20.86 -5.51 15.24
CA ILE A 254 19.62 -5.06 14.59
C ILE A 254 18.81 -6.25 14.04
N LYS A 255 19.47 -7.25 13.46
CA LYS A 255 18.84 -8.36 12.71
C LYS A 255 17.66 -9.04 13.42
N PRO A 256 17.71 -9.37 14.73
CA PRO A 256 16.56 -9.94 15.44
C PRO A 256 15.35 -8.99 15.53
N THR A 257 15.56 -7.68 15.47
CA THR A 257 14.50 -6.66 15.55
C THR A 257 13.81 -6.39 14.22
N LEU A 258 14.34 -6.91 13.11
CA LEU A 258 13.76 -6.76 11.77
C LEU A 258 12.54 -7.67 11.55
N PHE A 259 12.23 -8.56 12.50
CA PHE A 259 11.04 -9.42 12.46
C PHE A 259 9.85 -8.71 13.10
N PHE A 260 8.81 -8.40 12.32
CA PHE A 260 7.65 -7.61 12.79
C PHE A 260 6.57 -8.42 13.53
N GLY A 261 6.88 -9.64 13.95
CA GLY A 261 5.99 -10.46 14.77
C GLY A 261 6.20 -11.96 14.58
N SER A 262 5.72 -12.73 15.55
CA SER A 262 5.72 -14.19 15.57
C SER A 262 4.49 -14.81 14.92
N ASN A 263 3.82 -14.08 14.01
CA ASN A 263 2.65 -14.60 13.30
C ASN A 263 3.11 -15.66 12.30
N THR A 264 3.43 -16.85 12.83
CA THR A 264 3.65 -18.05 12.07
C THR A 264 2.29 -18.45 11.51
N ILE A 265 2.11 -18.29 10.21
CA ILE A 265 0.98 -18.88 9.52
C ILE A 265 1.12 -20.39 9.71
N ASN A 266 0.05 -21.02 10.20
CA ASN A 266 0.01 -22.48 10.32
C ASN A 266 0.36 -23.07 8.96
N LYS A 267 1.42 -23.88 8.91
CA LYS A 267 1.81 -24.57 7.69
C LYS A 267 0.61 -25.41 7.24
N GLY A 268 -0.04 -25.02 6.15
CA GLY A 268 -1.02 -25.87 5.48
C GLY A 268 -0.30 -27.15 5.07
N LEU A 269 -0.82 -28.31 5.47
CA LEU A 269 -0.17 -29.58 5.13
C LEU A 269 -0.59 -30.03 3.73
N ASP A 270 -1.82 -29.73 3.33
CA ASP A 270 -2.41 -30.24 2.11
C ASP A 270 -2.02 -29.42 0.88
N CYS A 271 -1.90 -28.09 1.00
CA CYS A 271 -1.51 -27.24 -0.13
C CYS A 271 -0.17 -27.61 -0.76
N TYR A 272 0.83 -27.97 0.05
CA TYR A 272 2.12 -28.43 -0.47
C TYR A 272 1.96 -29.76 -1.21
N ASN A 273 1.19 -30.69 -0.65
CA ASN A 273 0.93 -31.98 -1.30
C ASN A 273 0.22 -31.81 -2.64
N TRP A 274 -0.78 -30.91 -2.72
CA TRP A 274 -1.49 -30.61 -3.96
C TRP A 274 -0.56 -30.01 -5.02
N CYS A 275 0.26 -29.03 -4.64
CA CYS A 275 1.21 -28.43 -5.59
C CYS A 275 2.24 -29.46 -6.08
N THR A 276 2.80 -30.30 -5.20
CA THR A 276 3.71 -31.39 -5.61
C THR A 276 3.01 -32.44 -6.48
N GLN A 277 1.74 -32.75 -6.21
CA GLN A 277 0.93 -33.63 -7.07
C GLN A 277 0.77 -33.03 -8.48
N LEU A 278 0.52 -31.72 -8.58
CA LEU A 278 0.38 -31.03 -9.87
C LEU A 278 1.70 -30.98 -10.65
N GLU A 279 2.84 -30.84 -9.98
CA GLU A 279 4.17 -30.90 -10.65
C GLU A 279 4.45 -32.28 -11.22
N THR A 280 4.07 -33.34 -10.49
CA THR A 280 4.39 -34.72 -10.85
C THR A 280 3.40 -35.37 -11.81
N CYS A 281 2.12 -34.99 -11.71
CA CYS A 281 1.03 -35.54 -12.51
C CYS A 281 0.05 -34.42 -12.89
N PRO A 282 0.44 -33.52 -13.82
CA PRO A 282 -0.42 -32.43 -14.24
C PRO A 282 -1.67 -32.94 -14.97
N PRO A 283 -2.82 -32.24 -14.87
CA PRO A 283 -4.00 -32.58 -15.66
C PRO A 283 -3.71 -32.42 -17.16
N VAL A 284 -4.30 -33.29 -17.99
CA VAL A 284 -4.03 -33.32 -19.44
C VAL A 284 -4.68 -32.18 -20.22
N ASP A 285 -5.77 -31.61 -19.70
CA ASP A 285 -6.53 -30.54 -20.35
C ASP A 285 -7.32 -29.70 -19.33
N TRP A 286 -8.06 -28.71 -19.85
CA TRP A 286 -8.75 -27.70 -19.06
C TRP A 286 -9.83 -28.28 -18.13
N LEU A 287 -10.65 -29.24 -18.59
CA LEU A 287 -11.79 -29.70 -17.81
C LEU A 287 -11.36 -30.50 -16.55
N PRO A 288 -10.47 -31.51 -16.62
CA PRO A 288 -9.91 -32.18 -15.45
C PRO A 288 -9.18 -31.23 -14.50
N SER A 289 -8.55 -30.16 -15.03
CA SER A 289 -7.91 -29.16 -14.17
C SER A 289 -8.91 -28.45 -13.26
N LEU A 290 -10.09 -28.10 -13.78
CA LEU A 290 -11.16 -27.49 -13.00
C LEU A 290 -11.77 -28.46 -12.00
N THR A 291 -11.98 -29.72 -12.40
CA THR A 291 -12.46 -30.76 -11.49
C THR A 291 -11.52 -30.94 -10.30
N LEU A 292 -10.22 -31.07 -10.57
CA LEU A 292 -9.20 -31.22 -9.52
C LEU A 292 -9.12 -29.98 -8.61
N CYS A 293 -9.16 -28.78 -9.20
CA CYS A 293 -9.21 -27.53 -8.43
C CYS A 293 -10.45 -27.44 -7.52
N ALA A 294 -11.61 -27.92 -7.96
CA ALA A 294 -12.82 -27.97 -7.14
C ALA A 294 -12.70 -28.96 -5.98
N GLU A 295 -12.03 -30.10 -6.19
CA GLU A 295 -11.71 -31.06 -5.12
C GLU A 295 -10.77 -30.45 -4.08
N PHE A 296 -9.68 -29.80 -4.52
CA PHE A 296 -8.77 -29.08 -3.64
C PHE A 296 -9.48 -28.00 -2.84
N LEU A 297 -10.31 -27.18 -3.47
CA LEU A 297 -11.05 -26.12 -2.79
C LEU A 297 -12.04 -26.69 -1.77
N THR A 298 -12.73 -27.78 -2.10
CA THR A 298 -13.63 -28.48 -1.17
C THR A 298 -12.87 -29.01 0.05
N SER A 299 -11.70 -29.61 -0.17
CA SER A 299 -10.83 -30.11 0.90
C SER A 299 -10.31 -28.95 1.77
N ALA A 300 -9.85 -27.87 1.15
CA ALA A 300 -9.36 -26.68 1.83
C ALA A 300 -10.44 -26.08 2.75
N CYS A 301 -11.66 -25.90 2.24
CA CYS A 301 -12.78 -25.40 3.03
C CYS A 301 -13.11 -26.31 4.23
N LYS A 302 -12.98 -27.64 4.09
CA LYS A 302 -13.18 -28.59 5.20
C LYS A 302 -12.07 -28.50 6.25
N SER A 303 -10.82 -28.26 5.83
CA SER A 303 -9.68 -28.13 6.73
C SER A 303 -9.75 -26.87 7.62
N GLY A 304 -10.38 -25.80 7.11
CA GLY A 304 -10.36 -24.48 7.73
C GLY A 304 -8.98 -23.80 7.75
N ASN A 305 -7.95 -24.40 7.15
CA ASN A 305 -6.62 -23.82 7.08
C ASN A 305 -6.61 -22.70 6.03
N VAL A 306 -6.25 -21.49 6.48
CA VAL A 306 -6.25 -20.28 5.64
C VAL A 306 -5.31 -20.40 4.44
N LEU A 307 -4.12 -20.99 4.63
CA LEU A 307 -3.15 -21.18 3.53
C LEU A 307 -3.68 -22.17 2.50
N ASP A 308 -4.30 -23.26 2.94
CA ASP A 308 -4.90 -24.26 2.04
C ASP A 308 -6.04 -23.62 1.22
N VAL A 309 -6.90 -22.81 1.85
CA VAL A 309 -8.01 -22.11 1.17
C VAL A 309 -7.49 -21.15 0.10
N HIS A 310 -6.50 -20.31 0.43
CA HIS A 310 -5.91 -19.39 -0.54
C HIS A 310 -5.18 -20.13 -1.67
N THR A 311 -4.47 -21.21 -1.36
CA THR A 311 -3.78 -22.01 -2.39
C THR A 311 -4.77 -22.59 -3.37
N ALA A 312 -5.82 -23.26 -2.88
CA ALA A 312 -6.84 -23.84 -3.75
C ALA A 312 -7.58 -22.76 -4.57
N GLN A 313 -7.91 -21.62 -3.97
CA GLN A 313 -8.54 -20.49 -4.67
C GLN A 313 -7.65 -19.89 -5.77
N VAL A 314 -6.33 -19.84 -5.55
CA VAL A 314 -5.42 -19.36 -6.59
C VAL A 314 -5.30 -20.40 -7.69
N LEU A 315 -5.15 -21.68 -7.34
CA LEU A 315 -5.07 -22.78 -8.32
C LEU A 315 -6.26 -22.80 -9.28
N THR A 316 -7.48 -22.51 -8.80
CA THR A 316 -8.67 -22.45 -9.68
C THR A 316 -8.57 -21.37 -10.77
N GLN A 317 -7.75 -20.33 -10.56
CA GLN A 317 -7.54 -19.25 -11.50
C GLN A 317 -6.34 -19.51 -12.41
N ILE A 318 -5.21 -19.98 -11.85
CA ILE A 318 -3.95 -20.07 -12.59
C ILE A 318 -3.74 -21.42 -13.27
N LEU A 319 -4.21 -22.53 -12.70
CA LEU A 319 -3.90 -23.87 -13.20
C LEU A 319 -4.42 -24.11 -14.62
N PRO A 320 -5.67 -23.73 -14.95
CA PRO A 320 -6.16 -23.90 -16.32
C PRO A 320 -5.36 -23.08 -17.34
N MET A 321 -4.81 -21.93 -16.92
CA MET A 321 -3.94 -21.12 -17.77
C MET A 321 -2.60 -21.81 -18.00
N LEU A 322 -1.96 -22.32 -16.95
CA LEU A 322 -0.67 -23.01 -17.04
C LEU A 322 -0.72 -24.27 -17.92
N ILE A 323 -1.85 -25.01 -17.90
CA ILE A 323 -2.03 -26.22 -18.73
C ILE A 323 -2.16 -25.90 -20.21
N ASN A 324 -2.75 -24.75 -20.55
CA ASN A 324 -2.89 -24.31 -21.94
C ASN A 324 -1.58 -23.77 -22.54
N GLY A 325 -0.49 -23.75 -21.75
CA GLY A 325 0.82 -23.25 -22.13
C GLY A 325 1.18 -21.93 -21.44
N PRO A 326 2.46 -21.55 -21.43
CA PRO A 326 2.90 -20.29 -20.84
C PRO A 326 2.24 -19.11 -21.54
N MET A 327 1.68 -18.19 -20.75
CA MET A 327 1.12 -16.96 -21.28
C MET A 327 2.25 -16.06 -21.79
N ASP A 328 1.97 -15.28 -22.83
CA ASP A 328 2.91 -14.27 -23.34
C ASP A 328 3.24 -13.25 -22.24
N ASP A 329 4.47 -13.33 -21.72
CA ASP A 329 5.01 -12.46 -20.68
C ASP A 329 5.84 -11.31 -21.25
N THR A 330 5.77 -11.06 -22.57
CA THR A 330 6.44 -9.92 -23.21
C THR A 330 5.80 -8.58 -22.83
N VAL A 331 4.52 -8.60 -22.43
CA VAL A 331 3.78 -7.41 -21.98
C VAL A 331 3.67 -7.42 -20.46
N GLU A 332 4.18 -6.37 -19.81
CA GLU A 332 4.17 -6.19 -18.34
C GLU A 332 2.76 -6.37 -17.76
N ASP A 333 1.76 -5.71 -18.35
CA ASP A 333 0.36 -5.80 -17.92
C ASP A 333 -0.17 -7.23 -17.96
N SER A 334 0.14 -8.00 -19.01
CA SER A 334 -0.27 -9.39 -19.12
C SER A 334 0.34 -10.23 -17.99
N TYR A 335 1.63 -10.03 -17.71
CA TYR A 335 2.30 -10.74 -16.61
C TYR A 335 1.65 -10.44 -15.26
N VAL A 336 1.39 -9.16 -14.97
CA VAL A 336 0.73 -8.74 -13.73
C VAL A 336 -0.67 -9.33 -13.63
N HIS A 337 -1.46 -9.27 -14.70
CA HIS A 337 -2.83 -9.77 -14.69
C HIS A 337 -2.92 -11.31 -14.60
N HIS A 338 -1.97 -12.03 -15.16
CA HIS A 338 -2.00 -13.49 -15.22
C HIS A 338 -1.39 -14.16 -13.98
N TYR A 339 -0.29 -13.64 -13.44
CA TYR A 339 0.44 -14.31 -12.36
C TYR A 339 0.24 -13.60 -11.01
N LEU A 340 0.35 -12.28 -10.97
CA LEU A 340 0.31 -11.51 -9.72
C LEU A 340 -1.10 -11.23 -9.23
N SER A 341 -2.01 -10.85 -10.13
CA SER A 341 -3.38 -10.46 -9.78
C SER A 341 -4.13 -11.57 -9.04
N PRO A 342 -4.12 -12.85 -9.46
CA PRO A 342 -4.79 -13.92 -8.72
C PRO A 342 -4.25 -14.08 -7.29
N LEU A 343 -2.93 -13.96 -7.10
CA LEU A 343 -2.27 -14.06 -5.80
C LEU A 343 -2.70 -12.91 -4.87
N LEU A 344 -2.56 -11.68 -5.36
CA LEU A 344 -2.86 -10.47 -4.60
C LEU A 344 -4.36 -10.36 -4.28
N CYS A 345 -5.23 -10.66 -5.26
CA CYS A 345 -6.67 -10.59 -5.08
C CYS A 345 -7.17 -11.66 -4.11
N SER A 346 -6.68 -12.91 -4.21
CA SER A 346 -7.07 -13.95 -3.25
C SER A 346 -6.71 -13.55 -1.82
N VAL A 347 -5.48 -13.09 -1.60
CA VAL A 347 -5.01 -12.75 -0.25
C VAL A 347 -5.69 -11.50 0.29
N PHE A 348 -5.62 -10.36 -0.43
CA PHE A 348 -6.03 -9.09 0.15
C PHE A 348 -7.54 -8.79 0.03
N SER A 349 -8.26 -9.38 -0.93
CA SER A 349 -9.74 -9.19 -1.02
C SER A 349 -10.53 -10.05 -0.03
N SER A 350 -9.89 -11.03 0.60
CA SER A 350 -10.57 -11.95 1.53
C SER A 350 -10.85 -11.33 2.91
N ASP A 351 -10.36 -10.13 3.21
CA ASP A 351 -10.72 -9.38 4.41
C ASP A 351 -11.58 -8.18 4.05
N SER A 352 -12.76 -8.06 4.66
CA SER A 352 -13.74 -7.01 4.34
C SER A 352 -13.25 -5.60 4.65
N ARG A 353 -12.25 -5.45 5.53
CA ARG A 353 -11.63 -4.16 5.87
C ARG A 353 -10.68 -3.65 4.79
N LEU A 354 -10.29 -4.53 3.87
CA LEU A 354 -9.35 -4.22 2.81
C LEU A 354 -10.08 -4.08 1.47
N ARG A 355 -9.62 -3.13 0.67
CA ARG A 355 -10.08 -2.86 -0.68
C ARG A 355 -8.87 -2.68 -1.58
N LEU A 356 -8.99 -3.08 -2.84
CA LEU A 356 -7.91 -3.08 -3.81
C LEU A 356 -8.14 -2.03 -4.88
N ASN A 357 -7.06 -1.44 -5.40
CA ASN A 357 -7.13 -0.57 -6.56
C ASN A 357 -5.89 -0.72 -7.43
N TRP A 358 -6.11 -0.91 -8.73
CA TRP A 358 -5.09 -1.00 -9.77
C TRP A 358 -4.88 0.35 -10.45
N ALA A 359 -3.70 0.58 -11.03
CA ALA A 359 -3.39 1.83 -11.74
C ALA A 359 -4.27 2.08 -12.98
N ASN A 360 -4.88 1.05 -13.59
CA ASN A 360 -5.62 1.24 -14.84
C ASN A 360 -6.96 2.01 -14.70
N GLY A 361 -7.37 2.37 -13.48
CA GLY A 361 -8.43 3.35 -13.28
C GLY A 361 -8.01 4.75 -13.74
N GLN A 362 -8.87 5.45 -14.49
CA GLN A 362 -8.76 6.90 -14.74
C GLN A 362 -8.79 7.65 -13.39
N LEU A 363 -7.62 7.79 -12.76
CA LEU A 363 -7.46 8.58 -11.56
C LEU A 363 -7.25 10.04 -12.00
N LYS A 364 -8.27 10.87 -11.77
CA LYS A 364 -8.14 12.33 -11.84
C LYS A 364 -7.05 12.74 -10.86
N SER A 365 -5.96 13.34 -11.35
CA SER A 365 -4.87 13.80 -10.49
C SER A 365 -5.31 15.05 -9.73
N GLU A 366 -6.02 14.88 -8.62
CA GLU A 366 -6.38 16.02 -7.76
C GLU A 366 -5.20 16.49 -6.90
N THR A 367 -4.13 15.71 -6.81
CA THR A 367 -2.89 16.12 -6.14
C THR A 367 -1.73 16.08 -7.11
N THR A 368 -0.92 17.14 -7.10
CA THR A 368 0.27 17.37 -7.93
C THR A 368 1.40 16.37 -7.69
N ASN A 369 1.18 15.31 -6.91
CA ASN A 369 2.17 14.29 -6.61
C ASN A 369 2.17 13.22 -7.69
N SER A 370 3.27 13.18 -8.44
CA SER A 370 3.51 12.40 -9.66
C SER A 370 3.61 10.87 -9.49
N PHE A 371 3.34 10.33 -8.30
CA PHE A 371 3.56 8.92 -8.02
C PHE A 371 2.25 8.13 -8.00
N LYS A 372 1.93 7.51 -9.14
CA LYS A 372 0.83 6.56 -9.27
C LYS A 372 1.37 5.15 -9.08
N PRO A 373 1.03 4.46 -7.98
CA PRO A 373 1.41 3.06 -7.78
C PRO A 373 0.60 2.12 -8.67
N ASP A 374 1.20 1.00 -9.08
CA ASP A 374 0.58 0.00 -9.97
C ASP A 374 -0.57 -0.73 -9.27
N PHE A 375 -0.40 -0.98 -7.97
CA PHE A 375 -1.43 -1.59 -7.12
C PHE A 375 -1.40 -1.04 -5.71
N THR A 376 -2.58 -0.93 -5.10
CA THR A 376 -2.74 -0.47 -3.72
C THR A 376 -3.78 -1.28 -2.97
N VAL A 377 -3.52 -1.49 -1.68
CA VAL A 377 -4.53 -1.94 -0.72
C VAL A 377 -4.83 -0.79 0.23
N TYR A 378 -6.11 -0.53 0.45
CA TYR A 378 -6.57 0.54 1.31
C TYR A 378 -7.72 0.08 2.20
N ASN A 379 -7.90 0.77 3.32
CA ASN A 379 -9.09 0.68 4.15
C ASN A 379 -10.03 1.84 3.81
N LEU A 380 -11.33 1.55 3.77
CA LEU A 380 -12.39 2.53 3.57
C LEU A 380 -13.23 2.59 4.85
N SER A 381 -12.94 3.57 5.69
CA SER A 381 -13.63 3.79 6.96
C SER A 381 -14.35 5.13 6.94
N GLY A 382 -15.68 5.10 6.97
CA GLY A 382 -16.50 6.28 6.70
C GLY A 382 -16.28 6.78 5.27
N SER A 383 -15.92 8.07 5.13
CA SER A 383 -15.55 8.68 3.84
C SER A 383 -14.04 8.73 3.58
N ALA A 384 -13.22 8.25 4.53
CA ALA A 384 -11.78 8.32 4.42
C ALA A 384 -11.20 7.07 3.73
N LYS A 385 -10.44 7.29 2.66
CA LYS A 385 -9.64 6.27 1.98
C LYS A 385 -8.21 6.33 2.51
N CYS A 386 -7.81 5.33 3.28
CA CYS A 386 -6.47 5.25 3.86
C CYS A 386 -5.68 4.12 3.19
N VAL A 387 -4.64 4.45 2.42
CA VAL A 387 -3.76 3.46 1.79
C VAL A 387 -2.87 2.80 2.85
N ILE A 388 -2.69 1.48 2.76
CA ILE A 388 -1.95 0.67 3.76
C ILE A 388 -0.86 -0.16 3.09
N LEU A 389 -1.09 -0.62 1.86
CA LEU A 389 -0.11 -1.34 1.05
C LEU A 389 0.04 -0.69 -0.31
N ILE A 390 1.27 -0.64 -0.80
CA ILE A 390 1.64 -0.14 -2.12
C ILE A 390 2.44 -1.22 -2.83
N ALA A 391 2.21 -1.41 -4.12
CA ALA A 391 3.02 -2.28 -4.94
C ALA A 391 3.44 -1.61 -6.25
N GLU A 392 4.68 -1.90 -6.64
CA GLU A 392 5.32 -1.46 -7.87
C GLU A 392 5.82 -2.71 -8.62
N PHE A 393 5.39 -2.86 -9.86
CA PHE A 393 5.72 -4.00 -10.71
C PHE A 393 6.57 -3.53 -11.89
N LYS A 394 7.60 -4.30 -12.19
CA LYS A 394 8.50 -4.04 -13.30
C LYS A 394 8.83 -5.32 -14.03
N HIS A 395 8.78 -5.24 -15.36
CA HIS A 395 9.40 -6.24 -16.19
C HIS A 395 10.93 -6.18 -16.09
N LYS A 396 11.61 -7.32 -16.23
CA LYS A 396 13.06 -7.50 -16.01
C LYS A 396 13.92 -6.56 -16.85
N ASP A 397 13.43 -6.17 -18.03
CA ASP A 397 14.20 -5.39 -19.00
C ASP A 397 13.85 -3.89 -18.99
N GLN A 398 12.96 -3.44 -18.10
CA GLN A 398 12.42 -2.08 -18.09
C GLN A 398 12.73 -1.30 -16.82
N ASN A 399 13.99 -1.34 -16.38
CA ASN A 399 14.41 -0.55 -15.25
C ASN A 399 14.45 0.94 -15.60
N SER A 400 13.85 1.76 -14.73
CA SER A 400 13.93 3.22 -14.83
C SER A 400 15.39 3.67 -14.80
N TYR A 401 15.80 4.42 -15.83
CA TYR A 401 17.16 4.93 -15.93
C TYR A 401 17.49 6.01 -14.90
N VAL A 402 16.51 6.57 -14.18
CA VAL A 402 16.74 7.73 -13.30
C VAL A 402 16.71 7.32 -11.84
N GLU A 403 15.53 6.98 -11.37
CA GLU A 403 15.26 6.53 -10.01
C GLU A 403 14.69 5.13 -10.09
N SER A 404 15.24 4.18 -9.32
CA SER A 404 14.75 2.81 -9.35
C SER A 404 13.37 2.72 -8.72
N ASP A 405 12.62 1.69 -9.09
CA ASP A 405 11.29 1.46 -8.55
C ASP A 405 11.32 1.09 -7.06
N LEU A 406 12.44 0.57 -6.55
CA LEU A 406 12.67 0.43 -5.11
C LEU A 406 12.69 1.79 -4.39
N VAL A 407 13.40 2.78 -4.94
CA VAL A 407 13.44 4.14 -4.36
C VAL A 407 12.05 4.78 -4.46
N LYS A 408 11.38 4.65 -5.60
CA LYS A 408 10.01 5.12 -5.82
C LYS A 408 9.05 4.52 -4.78
N LEU A 409 9.08 3.20 -4.60
CA LEU A 409 8.27 2.49 -3.60
C LEU A 409 8.56 3.01 -2.19
N GLY A 410 9.84 3.15 -1.81
CA GLY A 410 10.22 3.70 -0.50
C GLY A 410 9.63 5.10 -0.25
N LYS A 411 9.70 5.99 -1.23
CA LYS A 411 9.10 7.34 -1.14
C LYS A 411 7.57 7.29 -1.01
N GLN A 412 6.91 6.44 -1.78
CA GLN A 412 5.45 6.25 -1.67
C GLN A 412 5.06 5.70 -0.30
N MET A 413 5.81 4.71 0.23
CA MET A 413 5.59 4.18 1.56
C MET A 413 5.78 5.25 2.65
N LYS A 414 6.83 6.08 2.55
CA LYS A 414 7.07 7.24 3.43
C LYS A 414 5.89 8.22 3.38
N LEU A 415 5.42 8.57 2.19
CA LEU A 415 4.27 9.47 2.01
C LEU A 415 3.01 8.89 2.67
N THR A 416 2.70 7.62 2.39
CA THR A 416 1.53 6.94 2.99
C THR A 416 1.65 6.87 4.51
N LEU A 417 2.83 6.56 5.05
CA LEU A 417 3.05 6.52 6.50
C LEU A 417 2.80 7.89 7.13
N ASN A 418 3.29 8.97 6.49
CA ASN A 418 3.05 10.34 6.94
C ASN A 418 1.57 10.71 6.97
N LEU A 419 0.79 10.27 5.97
CA LEU A 419 -0.66 10.48 5.95
C LEU A 419 -1.34 9.77 7.12
N LEU A 420 -1.01 8.51 7.38
CA LEU A 420 -1.55 7.75 8.50
C LEU A 420 -1.21 8.41 9.86
N ILE A 421 0.02 8.90 10.04
CA ILE A 421 0.42 9.63 11.25
C ILE A 421 -0.40 10.92 11.40
N LYS A 422 -0.56 11.72 10.34
CA LYS A 422 -1.36 12.96 10.34
C LYS A 422 -2.86 12.72 10.60
N ASP A 423 -3.35 11.54 10.24
CA ASP A 423 -4.71 11.10 10.54
C ASP A 423 -4.86 10.52 11.96
N GLY A 424 -3.76 10.48 12.74
CA GLY A 424 -3.77 10.09 14.14
C GLY A 424 -3.74 8.58 14.37
N VAL A 425 -3.40 7.79 13.35
CA VAL A 425 -3.25 6.34 13.45
C VAL A 425 -2.05 6.03 14.35
N LYS A 426 -2.26 5.23 15.41
CA LYS A 426 -1.20 4.92 16.39
C LYS A 426 -0.24 3.85 15.88
N LYS A 427 1.06 4.16 15.89
CA LYS A 427 2.18 3.32 15.43
C LYS A 427 1.82 2.63 14.10
N PRO A 428 1.54 3.41 13.04
CA PRO A 428 1.12 2.85 11.77
C PRO A 428 2.28 2.09 11.13
N LYS A 429 1.94 1.08 10.34
CA LYS A 429 2.88 0.34 9.48
C LYS A 429 2.34 0.37 8.06
N VAL A 430 3.21 0.57 7.08
CA VAL A 430 2.88 0.53 5.65
C VAL A 430 3.59 -0.65 5.02
N CYS A 431 2.88 -1.41 4.20
CA CYS A 431 3.45 -2.55 3.47
C CYS A 431 3.84 -2.15 2.04
N GLY A 432 4.91 -2.75 1.54
CA GLY A 432 5.41 -2.56 0.19
C GLY A 432 5.58 -3.90 -0.52
N ILE A 433 5.24 -3.97 -1.80
CA ILE A 433 5.59 -5.10 -2.66
C ILE A 433 6.34 -4.55 -3.87
N HIS A 434 7.54 -5.04 -4.11
CA HIS A 434 8.30 -4.72 -5.31
C HIS A 434 8.51 -6.01 -6.11
N CYS A 435 8.06 -6.03 -7.36
CA CYS A 435 8.33 -7.13 -8.26
C CYS A 435 9.31 -6.66 -9.35
N GLU A 436 10.46 -7.31 -9.45
CA GLU A 436 11.44 -7.10 -10.52
C GLU A 436 11.62 -8.42 -11.26
N GLY A 437 10.95 -8.55 -12.41
CA GLY A 437 10.87 -9.81 -13.15
C GLY A 437 10.19 -10.92 -12.34
N GLU A 438 10.94 -11.96 -12.00
CA GLU A 438 10.47 -13.13 -11.21
C GLU A 438 10.67 -12.94 -9.71
N GLU A 439 11.43 -11.93 -9.28
CA GLU A 439 11.75 -11.72 -7.88
C GLU A 439 10.74 -10.76 -7.25
N VAL A 440 10.08 -11.22 -6.18
CA VAL A 440 9.16 -10.43 -5.37
C VAL A 440 9.81 -10.15 -4.02
N TYR A 441 9.98 -8.87 -3.75
CA TYR A 441 10.44 -8.34 -2.48
C TYR A 441 9.25 -7.78 -1.71
N THR A 442 9.15 -8.13 -0.44
CA THR A 442 8.13 -7.56 0.45
C THR A 442 8.77 -6.70 1.52
N PHE A 443 8.15 -5.56 1.80
CA PHE A 443 8.67 -4.57 2.73
C PHE A 443 7.63 -4.17 3.77
N ILE A 444 8.11 -3.84 4.96
CA ILE A 444 7.33 -3.15 5.98
C ILE A 444 8.08 -1.87 6.35
N MET A 445 7.35 -0.75 6.41
CA MET A 445 7.89 0.52 6.88
C MET A 445 7.18 0.97 8.16
N ASP A 446 7.99 1.35 9.15
CA ASP A 446 7.56 2.04 10.37
C ASP A 446 8.51 3.21 10.69
N MET A 447 8.25 3.87 11.83
CA MET A 447 9.01 5.04 12.27
C MET A 447 9.40 4.90 13.75
N PRO A 448 10.56 4.29 14.05
CA PRO A 448 10.99 4.06 15.44
C PRO A 448 11.57 5.31 16.11
N SER A 449 11.96 6.34 15.36
CA SER A 449 12.63 7.56 15.84
C SER A 449 12.24 8.76 14.95
N PRO A 450 12.36 10.02 15.42
CA PRO A 450 12.08 11.20 14.62
C PRO A 450 12.80 11.18 13.28
N LYS A 451 12.08 11.41 12.17
CA LYS A 451 12.64 11.46 10.82
C LYS A 451 13.47 10.21 10.47
N LEU A 452 13.16 9.04 11.04
CA LEU A 452 13.80 7.78 10.72
C LEU A 452 12.73 6.81 10.23
N TYR A 453 12.61 6.68 8.90
CA TYR A 453 11.69 5.74 8.26
C TYR A 453 12.42 4.42 8.08
N ARG A 454 12.13 3.46 8.94
CA ARG A 454 12.76 2.14 8.88
C ARG A 454 11.98 1.28 7.89
N MET A 455 12.57 1.02 6.74
CA MET A 455 12.02 0.13 5.71
C MET A 455 12.73 -1.21 5.80
N CYS A 456 12.04 -2.28 6.15
CA CYS A 456 12.65 -3.60 6.29
C CYS A 456 12.22 -4.51 5.15
N ASN A 457 13.17 -5.13 4.47
CA ASN A 457 12.90 -6.27 3.60
C ASN A 457 12.53 -7.48 4.45
N VAL A 458 11.28 -7.92 4.31
CA VAL A 458 10.72 -9.03 5.09
C VAL A 458 11.01 -10.35 4.39
N SER A 459 10.84 -10.39 3.08
CA SER A 459 11.05 -11.59 2.27
C SER A 459 11.45 -11.26 0.84
N LYS A 460 12.31 -12.11 0.29
CA LYS A 460 12.58 -12.24 -1.14
C LYS A 460 12.06 -13.59 -1.60
N ILE A 461 11.19 -13.60 -2.60
CA ILE A 461 10.50 -14.80 -3.08
C ILE A 461 10.55 -14.82 -4.59
N LYS A 462 10.75 -16.01 -5.15
CA LYS A 462 10.66 -16.21 -6.59
C LYS A 462 9.24 -16.59 -6.99
N LEU A 463 8.68 -15.93 -7.99
CA LEU A 463 7.41 -16.30 -8.62
C LEU A 463 7.58 -17.54 -9.49
N PHE A 464 6.51 -18.33 -9.60
CA PHE A 464 6.44 -19.42 -10.56
C PHE A 464 5.95 -18.87 -11.91
N LYS A 465 6.50 -19.42 -13.00
CA LYS A 465 6.03 -19.14 -14.37
C LYS A 465 5.38 -20.36 -15.03
N ASN A 466 5.82 -21.53 -14.61
CA ASN A 466 5.51 -22.79 -15.25
C ASN A 466 4.95 -23.77 -14.22
N LEU A 467 4.33 -24.83 -14.72
CA LEU A 467 3.68 -25.83 -13.88
C LEU A 467 4.70 -26.64 -13.04
N ASP A 468 5.94 -26.79 -13.49
CA ASP A 468 7.04 -27.44 -12.76
C ASP A 468 7.57 -26.62 -11.56
N GLN A 469 7.06 -25.40 -11.39
CA GLN A 469 7.40 -24.50 -10.29
C GLN A 469 6.22 -24.24 -9.35
N ILE A 470 5.07 -24.90 -9.55
CA ILE A 470 3.84 -24.60 -8.80
C ILE A 470 3.97 -24.92 -7.30
N SER A 471 4.94 -25.73 -6.88
CA SER A 471 5.31 -25.95 -5.46
C SER A 471 5.80 -24.69 -4.75
N LEU A 472 6.18 -23.63 -5.48
CA LEU A 472 6.51 -22.34 -4.89
C LEU A 472 5.25 -21.61 -4.38
N LEU A 473 4.06 -21.94 -4.88
CA LEU A 473 2.81 -21.22 -4.61
C LEU A 473 2.47 -21.11 -3.11
N PRO A 474 2.49 -22.20 -2.30
CA PRO A 474 2.18 -22.08 -0.87
C PRO A 474 3.16 -21.18 -0.12
N SER A 475 4.44 -21.20 -0.51
CA SER A 475 5.45 -20.30 0.06
C SER A 475 5.15 -18.84 -0.27
N ILE A 476 4.86 -18.53 -1.55
CA ILE A 476 4.47 -17.18 -1.98
C ILE A 476 3.26 -16.68 -1.19
N LEU A 477 2.21 -17.49 -1.11
CA LEU A 477 0.98 -17.14 -0.40
C LEU A 477 1.20 -16.98 1.10
N SER A 478 2.06 -17.79 1.72
CA SER A 478 2.41 -17.61 3.14
C SER A 478 3.02 -16.24 3.39
N HIS A 479 3.92 -15.76 2.54
CA HIS A 479 4.51 -14.43 2.74
C HIS A 479 3.51 -13.29 2.45
N LEU A 480 2.64 -13.43 1.45
CA LEU A 480 1.58 -12.45 1.19
C LEU A 480 0.56 -12.39 2.33
N LEU A 481 0.21 -13.54 2.92
CA LEU A 481 -0.66 -13.61 4.09
C LEU A 481 -0.01 -12.94 5.32
N TYR A 482 1.31 -13.02 5.46
CA TYR A 482 2.01 -12.30 6.52
C TYR A 482 1.86 -10.77 6.35
N LEU A 483 2.04 -10.25 5.13
CA LEU A 483 1.76 -8.84 4.83
C LEU A 483 0.29 -8.49 5.09
N LYS A 484 -0.65 -9.35 4.72
CA LYS A 484 -2.08 -9.16 4.98
C LYS A 484 -2.35 -8.98 6.48
N THR A 485 -1.72 -9.77 7.35
CA THR A 485 -1.88 -9.62 8.80
C THR A 485 -1.47 -8.23 9.26
N ILE A 486 -0.32 -7.73 8.80
CA ILE A 486 0.16 -6.38 9.13
C ILE A 486 -0.78 -5.30 8.56
N ALA A 487 -1.27 -5.48 7.34
CA ALA A 487 -2.22 -4.56 6.73
C ALA A 487 -3.55 -4.51 7.50
N CYS A 488 -4.07 -5.65 7.94
CA CYS A 488 -5.29 -5.74 8.76
C CYS A 488 -5.11 -5.10 10.15
N GLU A 489 -3.94 -5.28 10.79
CA GLU A 489 -3.61 -4.59 12.04
C GLU A 489 -3.64 -3.06 11.86
N THR A 490 -3.04 -2.55 10.79
CA THR A 490 -3.09 -1.12 10.46
C THR A 490 -4.51 -0.66 10.13
N ALA A 491 -5.30 -1.46 9.40
CA ALA A 491 -6.69 -1.16 9.08
C ALA A 491 -7.55 -1.00 10.35
N SER A 492 -7.38 -1.88 11.34
CA SER A 492 -8.07 -1.74 12.63
C SER A 492 -7.66 -0.48 13.39
N LYS A 493 -6.38 -0.10 13.36
CA LYS A 493 -5.93 1.16 13.97
C LYS A 493 -6.49 2.39 13.26
N ILE A 494 -6.70 2.32 11.94
CA ILE A 494 -7.36 3.38 11.16
C ILE A 494 -8.82 3.52 11.59
N GLU A 495 -9.55 2.42 11.67
CA GLU A 495 -10.93 2.38 12.15
C GLU A 495 -11.04 2.99 13.55
N ASP A 496 -10.16 2.61 14.47
CA ASP A 496 -10.14 3.12 15.85
C ASP A 496 -9.86 4.63 15.89
N ALA A 497 -8.92 5.13 15.07
CA ALA A 497 -8.62 6.56 14.98
C ALA A 497 -9.79 7.37 14.42
N ILE A 498 -10.52 6.81 13.45
CA ILE A 498 -11.69 7.44 12.84
C ILE A 498 -12.87 7.46 13.81
N LEU A 499 -13.14 6.34 14.51
CA LEU A 499 -14.17 6.29 15.56
C LEU A 499 -13.89 7.30 16.66
N PHE A 500 -12.65 7.36 17.15
CA PHE A 500 -12.25 8.36 18.15
C PHE A 500 -12.52 9.79 17.67
N LYS A 501 -12.23 10.09 16.41
CA LYS A 501 -12.48 11.40 15.80
C LYS A 501 -13.96 11.75 15.75
N TYR A 502 -14.83 10.78 15.47
CA TYR A 502 -16.28 10.98 15.48
C TYR A 502 -16.80 11.24 16.90
N ASP A 503 -16.35 10.47 17.89
CA ASP A 503 -16.84 10.57 19.27
C ASP A 503 -16.39 11.87 19.95
N ASN A 504 -15.16 12.32 19.68
CA ASN A 504 -14.55 13.47 20.37
C ASN A 504 -14.58 14.76 19.56
N LEU A 505 -15.02 14.71 18.30
CA LEU A 505 -14.90 15.79 17.32
C LEU A 505 -13.47 16.35 17.18
N LYS A 506 -12.47 15.56 17.59
CA LYS A 506 -11.05 15.91 17.64
C LYS A 506 -10.23 14.72 17.15
N ARG A 507 -9.18 14.98 16.38
CA ARG A 507 -8.25 13.92 15.98
C ARG A 507 -7.53 13.36 17.21
N PRO A 508 -7.29 12.04 17.29
CA PRO A 508 -6.43 11.51 18.34
C PRO A 508 -5.03 12.12 18.21
N SER A 509 -4.35 12.32 19.34
CA SER A 509 -2.96 12.78 19.32
C SER A 509 -2.13 11.80 18.50
N PRO A 510 -1.39 12.28 17.49
CA PRO A 510 -0.61 11.44 16.60
C PRO A 510 0.47 10.72 17.41
N ASN A 511 0.63 9.42 17.14
CA ASN A 511 1.69 8.61 17.71
C ASN A 511 2.27 7.74 16.59
N PRO A 512 3.47 8.03 16.06
CA PRO A 512 4.42 9.06 16.52
C PRO A 512 3.91 10.50 16.37
N PRO A 513 4.50 11.48 17.09
CA PRO A 513 4.23 12.90 16.93
C PRO A 513 4.42 13.41 15.49
N THR A 514 3.70 14.46 15.08
CA THR A 514 3.76 14.98 13.70
C THR A 514 5.07 15.69 13.34
N ASP A 515 5.81 16.19 14.33
CA ASP A 515 7.16 16.77 14.17
C ASP A 515 8.23 15.70 13.87
N TRP A 516 7.92 14.42 14.08
CA TRP A 516 8.77 13.32 13.61
C TRP A 516 8.72 13.16 12.09
N ILE A 517 7.72 13.72 11.41
CA ILE A 517 7.58 13.61 9.96
C ILE A 517 8.64 14.48 9.28
N SER A 518 9.38 13.88 8.34
CA SER A 518 10.30 14.60 7.47
C SER A 518 9.57 15.20 6.27
N SER A 519 9.74 16.51 6.05
CA SER A 519 9.35 17.22 4.83
C SER A 519 10.38 17.13 3.72
N SER A 520 11.62 16.72 4.03
CA SER A 520 12.69 16.68 3.02
C SER A 520 12.43 15.57 2.02
N SER A 521 12.52 15.93 0.75
CA SER A 521 12.47 15.01 -0.38
C SER A 521 13.66 15.28 -1.28
N VAL A 522 14.32 14.20 -1.70
CA VAL A 522 15.47 14.24 -2.59
C VAL A 522 15.12 13.47 -3.84
N THR A 523 15.23 14.12 -5.00
CA THR A 523 14.91 13.52 -6.29
C THR A 523 16.15 13.51 -7.18
N VAL A 524 16.40 12.37 -7.80
CA VAL A 524 17.42 12.25 -8.86
C VAL A 524 16.78 12.62 -10.18
N ASN A 525 17.39 13.54 -10.91
CA ASN A 525 16.92 14.02 -12.20
C ASN A 525 17.96 13.72 -13.28
N ARG A 526 17.51 13.29 -14.46
CA ARG A 526 18.40 13.13 -15.61
C ARG A 526 18.72 14.50 -16.20
N VAL A 527 20.00 14.80 -16.40
CA VAL A 527 20.43 16.01 -17.10
C VAL A 527 20.20 15.81 -18.61
N PRO A 528 19.38 16.65 -19.28
CA PRO A 528 19.17 16.52 -20.72
C PRO A 528 20.49 16.68 -21.48
N LYS A 529 20.80 15.76 -22.41
CA LYS A 529 21.95 15.92 -23.31
C LYS A 529 21.73 17.19 -24.14
N ARG A 530 22.60 18.20 -24.00
CA ARG A 530 22.59 19.37 -24.89
C ARG A 530 22.77 18.86 -26.32
N GLN A 531 21.73 19.02 -27.15
CA GLN A 531 21.88 18.78 -28.59
C GLN A 531 22.92 19.76 -29.10
N LYS A 532 24.07 19.26 -29.58
CA LYS A 532 25.05 20.09 -30.29
C LYS A 532 24.33 20.64 -31.52
N LYS A 533 24.09 21.95 -31.53
CA LYS A 533 23.52 22.66 -32.68
C LYS A 533 24.54 22.73 -33.81
#